data_AF-A0A2D8K6X6-F1
#
_entry.id   AF-A0A2D8K6X6-F1
#
_cell.length_a   1.000
_cell.length_b   1.000
_cell.length_c   1.000
_cell.angle_alpha   90.00
_cell.angle_beta   90.00
_cell.angle_gamma   90.00
#
_symmetry.space_group_name_H-M   'P 1'
#
loop_
_entity.id
_entity.type
_entity.pdbx_description
1 polymer ?
#
loop_
_entity_poly.entity_id
_entity_poly.type
_entity_poly.pdbx_seq_one_letter_code
_entity_poly.pdbx_strand_id
1 'polypeptide(L)' 'MTSRDLVLVALFTAIIVALGILPPIPLAFIPVPITAQTLGVMLAGLILGRRRGAPAVLLMFVL' A
#
# COMPACT_ATOMS: atom_id res chain seq x y z
N MET A 1 -0.19 12.86 -15.97
CA MET A 1 -0.59 11.47 -15.69
C MET A 1 -1.49 11.02 -16.82
N THR A 2 -1.26 9.84 -17.38
CA THR A 2 -2.16 9.26 -18.40
C THR A 2 -3.28 8.48 -17.72
N SER A 3 -4.35 8.12 -18.44
CA SER A 3 -5.41 7.25 -17.90
C SER A 3 -4.86 5.92 -17.38
N ARG A 4 -3.83 5.37 -18.06
CA ARG A 4 -3.14 4.15 -17.61
C ARG A 4 -2.44 4.34 -16.27
N ASP A 5 -1.79 5.49 -16.06
CA ASP A 5 -1.13 5.77 -14.77
C ASP A 5 -2.15 5.86 -13.64
N LEU A 6 -3.31 6.47 -13.90
CA LEU A 6 -4.40 6.60 -12.94
C LEU A 6 -4.95 5.21 -12.54
N VAL A 7 -5.15 4.33 -13.52
CA VAL A 7 -5.56 2.94 -13.28
C VAL A 7 -4.52 2.19 -12.45
N LEU A 8 -3.22 2.33 -12.76
CA LEU A 8 -2.15 1.67 -11.99
C LEU A 8 -2.08 2.17 -10.54
N VAL A 9 -2.28 3.47 -10.33
CA VAL A 9 -2.34 4.08 -9.01
C VAL A 9 -3.51 3.50 -8.21
N ALA A 10 -4.72 3.53 -8.75
CA ALA A 10 -5.92 3.03 -8.09
C ALA A 10 -5.83 1.52 -7.79
N LEU A 11 -5.31 0.74 -8.75
CA LEU A 11 -5.12 -0.70 -8.58
C LEU A 11 -4.15 -1.01 -7.44
N PHE A 12 -3.01 -0.33 -7.38
CA PHE A 12 -2.05 -0.54 -6.29
C PHE A 12 -2.59 -0.07 -4.95
N THR A 13 -3.32 1.05 -4.90
CA THR A 13 -4.02 1.46 -3.69
C THR A 13 -4.96 0.38 -3.19
N ALA A 14 -5.77 -0.21 -4.07
CA ALA A 14 -6.66 -1.31 -3.72
C ALA A 14 -5.90 -2.54 -3.20
N ILE A 15 -4.75 -2.88 -3.79
CA ILE A 15 -3.89 -3.98 -3.31
C ILE A 15 -3.35 -3.69 -1.90
N ILE A 16 -2.86 -2.47 -1.64
CA ILE A 16 -2.36 -2.09 -0.31
C ILE A 16 -3.47 -2.24 0.73
N VAL A 17 -4.67 -1.72 0.45
CA VAL A 17 -5.83 -1.82 1.34
C VAL A 17 -6.24 -3.28 1.55
N ALA A 18 -6.28 -4.09 0.49
CA ALA A 18 -6.62 -5.50 0.59
C ALA A 18 -5.64 -6.28 1.49
N LEU A 19 -4.33 -5.97 1.41
CA LEU A 19 -3.32 -6.53 2.32
C LEU A 19 -3.49 -6.07 3.78
N GLY A 20 -4.13 -4.92 4.01
CA GLY A 20 -4.49 -4.41 5.33
C GLY A 20 -5.68 -5.10 5.98
N ILE A 21 -6.51 -5.79 5.20
CA ILE A 21 -7.65 -6.56 5.72
C ILE A 21 -7.17 -7.84 6.42
N LEU A 22 -5.97 -8.34 6.08
CA LEU A 22 -5.41 -9.51 6.74
C LEU A 22 -5.19 -9.23 8.23
N PRO A 23 -5.56 -10.18 9.11
CA PRO A 23 -5.42 -9.99 10.54
C PRO A 23 -3.93 -9.80 10.90
N PRO A 24 -3.62 -8.79 11.73
CA PRO A 24 -2.26 -8.56 12.19
C PRO A 24 -1.75 -9.70 13.08
N ILE A 25 -0.44 -9.93 13.08
CA ILE A 25 0.23 -10.84 14.01
C ILE A 25 0.73 -10.00 15.20
N PRO A 26 0.12 -10.12 16.39
CA PRO A 26 0.53 -9.36 17.56
C PRO A 26 1.87 -9.86 18.11
N LEU A 27 2.68 -8.94 18.65
CA LEU A 27 3.93 -9.24 19.32
C LEU A 27 3.74 -9.12 20.83
N ALA A 28 4.33 -10.02 21.61
CA ALA A 28 4.15 -10.07 23.07
C ALA A 28 4.84 -8.90 23.82
N PHE A 29 5.84 -8.27 23.21
CA PHE A 29 6.73 -7.31 23.89
C PHE A 29 6.62 -5.87 23.39
N ILE A 30 6.03 -5.64 22.22
CA ILE A 30 5.99 -4.33 21.55
C ILE A 30 4.55 -4.07 21.06
N PRO A 31 4.02 -2.84 21.23
CA PRO A 31 2.64 -2.51 20.82
C PRO A 31 2.42 -2.42 19.30
N VAL A 32 3.42 -2.76 18.48
CA VAL A 32 3.35 -2.66 17.02
C VAL A 32 3.17 -4.08 16.44
N PRO A 33 2.01 -4.41 15.86
CA PRO A 33 1.81 -5.70 15.23
C PRO A 33 2.52 -5.81 13.87
N ILE A 34 2.80 -7.04 13.45
CA ILE A 34 3.24 -7.33 12.08
C ILE A 34 2.02 -7.35 11.16
N THR A 35 2.04 -6.56 10.08
CA THR A 35 0.96 -6.48 9.09
C THR A 35 1.47 -6.75 7.69
N ALA A 36 0.65 -7.37 6.85
CA ALA A 36 0.97 -7.57 5.43
C ALA A 36 0.86 -6.26 4.62
N GLN A 37 0.18 -5.24 5.14
CA GLN A 37 -0.06 -3.96 4.47
C GLN A 37 1.25 -3.24 4.08
N THR A 38 2.27 -3.31 4.94
CA THR A 38 3.56 -2.66 4.69
C THR A 38 4.28 -3.23 3.46
N LEU A 39 4.06 -4.51 3.13
CA LEU A 39 4.55 -5.11 1.89
C LEU A 39 3.94 -4.41 0.66
N GLY A 40 2.63 -4.12 0.71
CA GLY A 40 1.96 -3.38 -0.36
C GLY A 40 2.60 -2.00 -0.60
N VAL A 41 2.94 -1.28 0.48
CA VAL A 41 3.60 0.03 0.40
C VAL A 41 4.99 -0.08 -0.24
N MET A 42 5.79 -1.07 0.17
CA MET A 42 7.12 -1.30 -0.41
C MET A 42 7.04 -1.66 -1.89
N LEU A 43 6.09 -2.54 -2.26
CA LEU A 43 5.85 -2.95 -3.65
C LEU A 43 5.38 -1.79 -4.52
N ALA A 44 4.56 -0.88 -4.00
CA ALA A 44 4.17 0.33 -4.73
C ALA A 44 5.38 1.20 -5.08
N GLY A 45 6.33 1.35 -4.17
CA GLY A 45 7.59 2.04 -4.42
C GLY A 45 8.48 1.33 -5.46
N LEU A 46 8.62 0.00 -5.31
CA LEU A 46 9.47 -0.83 -6.17
C LEU A 46 8.94 -0.95 -7.61
N ILE A 47 7.63 -1.17 -7.78
CA ILE A 47 7.02 -1.52 -9.08
C ILE A 47 6.58 -0.28 -9.84
N LEU A 48 5.93 0.68 -9.16
CA LEU A 48 5.36 1.86 -9.84
C LEU A 48 6.36 3.03 -9.94
N GLY A 49 7.42 3.00 -9.12
CA GLY A 49 8.39 4.08 -8.99
C GLY A 49 7.80 5.36 -8.39
N ARG A 50 8.64 6.38 -8.16
CA ARG A 50 8.26 7.60 -7.44
C ARG A 50 7.03 8.33 -8.00
N ARG A 51 6.85 8.38 -9.32
CA ARG A 51 5.76 9.18 -9.96
C ARG A 51 4.37 8.56 -9.80
N ARG A 52 4.27 7.25 -9.54
CA ARG A 52 3.00 6.51 -9.44
C ARG A 52 2.83 5.81 -8.10
N GLY A 53 3.92 5.33 -7.49
CA GLY A 53 3.88 4.73 -6.16
C GLY A 53 3.54 5.74 -5.07
N ALA A 54 4.12 6.96 -5.12
CA ALA A 54 3.80 8.01 -4.14
C ALA A 54 2.32 8.39 -4.13
N PRO A 55 1.66 8.68 -5.27
CA PRO A 55 0.22 8.94 -5.26
C PRO A 55 -0.62 7.71 -4.88
N ALA A 56 -0.19 6.47 -5.16
CA ALA A 56 -0.91 5.28 -4.73
C ALA A 56 -0.93 5.11 -3.19
N VAL A 57 0.21 5.37 -2.55
CA VAL A 57 0.34 5.36 -1.09
C VAL A 57 -0.40 6.56 -0.47
N LEU A 58 -0.32 7.75 -1.07
CA LEU A 58 -1.09 8.91 -0.61
C LEU A 58 -2.59 8.68 -0.69
N LEU A 59 -3.09 8.10 -1.78
CA LEU A 59 -4.51 7.76 -1.92
C LEU A 59 -4.95 6.78 -0.83
N MET A 60 -4.10 5.81 -0.48
CA MET A 60 -4.36 4.88 0.62
C MET A 60 -4.45 5.59 1.99
N PHE A 61 -3.65 6.63 2.23
CA PHE A 61 -3.74 7.41 3.48
C PHE A 61 -4.97 8.31 3.56
N VAL A 62 -5.56 8.68 2.42
CA VAL A 62 -6.76 9.53 2.35
C VAL A 62 -8.05 8.72 2.49
N LEU A 63 -8.03 7.44 2.09
CA LEU A 63 -9.13 6.48 2.23
C LEU A 63 -9.27 5.99 3.68
#